data_AF-A0A530APD0-F1
#
_entry.id   AF-A0A530APD0-F1
#
_cell.length_a   1.000
_cell.length_b   1.000
_cell.length_c   1.000
_cell.angle_alpha   90.00
_cell.angle_beta   90.00
_cell.angle_gamma   90.00
#
_symmetry.space_group_name_H-M   'P 1'
#
loop_
_entity.id
_entity.type
_entity.pdbx_description
1 polymer ?
#
loop_
_entity_poly.entity_id
_entity_poly.type
_entity_poly.pdbx_seq_one_letter_code
_entity_poly.pdbx_strand_id
1 'polypeptide(L)'
;MALAGCVTDDVGPINTLTRQAGRPSPTYIPDPADDGSTVVGLAFSGGGTRAAAFSYGVLRALDDVVVDQRPKRRTLIDDIRMISGASGGAVAAAYFGYKGRDGYRDFRERFLTQNAEADLRTSFSPVNFIRAYYGGVNDRSGFARWLNHHLFDGATFKA
;
A
#
# COMPACT_ATOMS: atom_id res chain seq x y z
N MET A 1 16.03 29.84 -36.04
CA MET A 1 16.73 29.73 -34.74
C MET A 1 15.79 29.02 -33.79
N ALA A 2 15.94 27.70 -33.60
CA ALA A 2 15.07 26.91 -32.74
C ALA A 2 15.73 26.80 -31.36
N LEU A 3 15.11 27.39 -30.34
CA LEU A 3 15.51 27.23 -28.95
C LEU A 3 15.01 25.87 -28.47
N ALA A 4 15.91 24.89 -28.39
CA ALA A 4 15.66 23.64 -27.69
C ALA A 4 15.86 23.90 -26.18
N GLY A 5 14.76 24.11 -25.46
CA GLY A 5 14.79 24.14 -24.00
C GLY A 5 14.92 22.72 -23.46
N CYS A 6 15.97 22.43 -22.70
CA CYS A 6 16.07 21.19 -21.94
C CYS A 6 14.98 21.21 -20.85
N VAL A 7 13.93 20.41 -21.02
CA VAL A 7 13.02 20.07 -19.93
C VAL A 7 13.82 19.18 -18.99
N THR A 8 14.20 19.72 -17.84
CA THR A 8 14.79 18.92 -16.76
C THR A 8 13.65 18.22 -16.04
N ASP A 9 13.25 17.04 -16.53
CA ASP A 9 12.36 16.18 -15.76
C ASP A 9 13.11 15.76 -14.48
N ASP A 10 12.53 16.06 -13.31
CA ASP A 10 13.06 15.63 -12.03
C ASP A 10 13.03 14.11 -11.96
N VAL A 11 14.16 13.47 -12.31
CA VAL A 11 14.41 12.03 -12.21
C VAL A 11 15.14 11.65 -10.92
N GLY A 12 15.22 12.57 -9.95
CA GLY A 12 15.83 12.29 -8.65
C GLY A 12 15.14 11.13 -7.93
N PRO A 13 15.86 10.36 -7.09
CA PRO A 13 15.29 9.23 -6.39
C PRO A 13 14.03 9.65 -5.62
N ILE A 14 12.95 8.87 -5.75
CA ILE A 14 11.67 9.12 -5.06
C ILE A 14 11.87 9.22 -3.55
N ASN A 15 12.82 8.44 -3.03
CA ASN A 15 13.19 8.45 -1.63
C ASN A 15 14.47 9.26 -1.44
N THR A 16 14.44 10.29 -0.59
CA THR A 16 15.65 10.92 -0.08
C THR A 16 16.26 10.03 1.00
N LEU A 17 17.55 9.74 0.90
CA LEU A 17 18.28 8.99 1.93
C LEU A 17 18.15 9.73 3.27
N THR A 18 17.39 9.15 4.18
CA THR A 18 17.27 9.68 5.55
C THR A 18 18.34 8.99 6.39
N ARG A 19 19.33 9.76 6.88
CA ARG A 19 20.41 9.23 7.73
C ARG A 19 19.97 8.97 9.18
N GLN A 20 18.82 9.49 9.57
CA GLN A 20 18.22 9.25 10.88
C GLN A 20 16.94 8.45 10.68
N ALA A 21 16.89 7.24 11.25
CA ALA A 21 15.60 6.58 11.43
C ALA A 21 14.73 7.49 12.31
N GLY A 22 13.49 7.74 11.89
CA GLY A 22 12.52 8.40 12.76
C GLY A 22 12.38 7.64 14.07
N ARG A 23 11.98 8.31 15.16
CA ARG A 23 11.65 7.59 16.39
C ARG A 23 10.59 6.54 16.04
N PRO A 24 10.82 5.24 16.33
CA PRO A 24 9.77 4.25 16.14
C PRO A 24 8.55 4.78 16.90
N SER A 25 7.40 4.86 16.21
CA SER A 25 6.13 5.19 16.85
C SER A 25 5.95 4.22 18.01
N PRO A 26 6.08 4.66 19.28
CA PRO A 26 5.94 3.78 20.43
C PRO A 26 4.47 3.48 20.69
N THR A 27 3.56 3.99 19.86
CA THR A 27 2.17 3.55 19.80
C THR A 27 2.09 2.18 19.12
N TYR A 28 2.87 1.22 19.65
CA TYR A 28 2.27 -0.03 20.08
C TYR A 28 0.95 0.38 20.74
N ILE A 29 -0.18 -0.01 20.16
CA ILE A 29 -1.42 0.07 20.89
C ILE A 29 -1.33 -1.14 21.83
N PRO A 30 -1.01 -0.98 23.13
CA PRO A 30 -1.49 -1.99 24.07
C PRO A 30 -2.99 -1.91 23.93
N ASP A 31 -3.58 -2.83 23.18
CA ASP A 31 -4.99 -3.07 23.30
C ASP A 31 -5.13 -3.74 24.67
N PRO A 32 -5.75 -3.11 25.69
CA PRO A 32 -5.85 -3.71 27.02
C PRO A 32 -6.66 -5.03 26.98
N ALA A 33 -7.39 -5.26 25.90
CA ALA A 33 -8.07 -6.51 25.58
C ALA A 33 -7.17 -7.53 24.86
N ASP A 34 -5.89 -7.23 24.67
CA ASP A 34 -4.88 -8.07 24.04
C ASP A 34 -3.76 -8.42 25.02
N ASP A 35 -3.67 -9.71 25.32
CA ASP A 35 -2.57 -10.29 26.09
C ASP A 35 -1.25 -10.34 25.28
N GLY A 36 -1.30 -9.98 23.99
CA GLY A 36 -0.15 -9.93 23.10
C GLY A 36 0.38 -11.31 22.72
N SER A 37 -0.38 -12.38 22.99
CA SER A 37 0.02 -13.76 22.72
C SER A 37 0.08 -14.10 21.23
N THR A 38 -0.72 -13.39 20.42
CA THR A 38 -0.82 -13.63 18.98
C THR A 38 -0.26 -12.45 18.19
N VAL A 39 0.68 -12.75 17.30
CA VAL A 39 1.32 -11.78 16.40
C VAL A 39 1.29 -12.32 14.98
N VAL A 40 0.66 -11.56 14.08
CA VAL A 40 0.57 -11.89 12.66
C VAL A 40 1.46 -10.93 11.86
N GLY A 41 2.37 -11.51 11.07
CA GLY A 41 3.17 -10.80 10.08
C GLY A 41 2.78 -11.23 8.67
N LEU A 42 2.55 -10.27 7.77
CA LEU A 42 2.15 -10.51 6.40
C LEU A 42 3.18 -9.98 5.40
N ALA A 43 3.46 -10.78 4.38
CA ALA A 43 4.31 -10.42 3.25
C ALA A 43 3.62 -10.82 1.94
N PHE A 44 3.19 -9.84 1.15
CA PHE A 44 2.49 -10.06 -0.11
C PHE A 44 3.40 -9.88 -1.32
N SER A 45 3.46 -10.90 -2.17
CA SER A 45 4.25 -10.82 -3.41
C SER A 45 3.63 -9.85 -4.44
N GLY A 46 4.41 -9.56 -5.49
CA GLY A 46 3.95 -8.85 -6.67
C GLY A 46 3.12 -9.72 -7.61
N GLY A 47 2.42 -9.07 -8.53
CA GLY A 47 1.55 -9.74 -9.52
C GLY A 47 0.35 -8.90 -9.97
N GLY A 48 0.50 -7.57 -9.96
CA GLY A 48 -0.54 -6.63 -10.37
C GLY A 48 -1.84 -6.75 -9.58
N THR A 49 -2.96 -6.45 -10.23
CA THR A 49 -4.31 -6.46 -9.66
C THR A 49 -4.70 -7.82 -9.09
N ARG A 50 -4.22 -8.93 -9.68
CA ARG A 50 -4.46 -10.28 -9.17
C ARG A 50 -3.83 -10.50 -7.80
N ALA A 51 -2.57 -10.07 -7.61
CA ALA A 51 -1.92 -10.16 -6.31
C ALA A 51 -2.64 -9.28 -5.27
N ALA A 52 -3.06 -8.07 -5.65
CA ALA A 52 -3.82 -7.18 -4.78
C ALA A 52 -5.18 -7.80 -4.35
N ALA A 53 -5.90 -8.43 -5.29
CA ALA A 53 -7.16 -9.12 -5.01
C ALA A 53 -6.97 -10.29 -4.04
N PHE A 54 -5.92 -11.09 -4.24
CA PHE A 54 -5.57 -12.19 -3.34
C PHE A 54 -5.23 -11.67 -1.95
N SER A 55 -4.38 -10.65 -1.84
CA SER A 55 -4.04 -10.01 -0.57
C SER A 55 -5.27 -9.50 0.18
N TYR A 56 -6.19 -8.85 -0.53
CA TYR A 56 -7.46 -8.42 0.05
C TYR A 56 -8.31 -9.61 0.53
N GLY A 57 -8.40 -10.68 -0.26
CA GLY A 57 -9.08 -11.91 0.15
C GLY A 57 -8.49 -12.53 1.42
N VAL A 58 -7.15 -12.53 1.56
CA VAL A 58 -6.47 -12.97 2.79
C VAL A 58 -6.87 -12.11 3.98
N LEU A 59 -6.87 -10.77 3.84
CA LEU A 59 -7.30 -9.87 4.92
C LEU A 59 -8.75 -10.14 5.34
N ARG A 60 -9.66 -10.35 4.37
CA ARG A 60 -11.07 -10.72 4.65
C ARG A 60 -11.17 -12.05 5.40
N ALA A 61 -10.40 -13.05 4.99
CA ALA A 61 -10.39 -14.34 5.68
C ALA A 61 -9.87 -14.23 7.12
N LEU A 62 -8.84 -13.41 7.37
CA LEU A 62 -8.34 -13.16 8.72
C LEU A 62 -9.35 -12.41 9.62
N ASP A 63 -10.16 -11.51 9.04
CA ASP A 63 -11.28 -10.80 9.70
C ASP A 63 -12.42 -11.77 10.10
N ASP A 64 -12.51 -12.93 9.46
CA ASP A 64 -13.51 -13.95 9.79
C ASP A 64 -13.03 -14.93 10.89
N VAL A 65 -11.71 -15.08 11.08
CA VAL A 65 -11.14 -15.97 12.10
C VAL A 65 -11.12 -15.28 13.46
N VAL A 66 -12.05 -15.68 14.34
CA VAL A 66 -12.12 -15.19 15.72
C VAL A 66 -11.04 -15.82 16.58
N VAL A 67 -10.27 -15.00 17.28
CA VAL A 67 -9.21 -15.43 18.22
C VAL A 67 -9.63 -15.28 19.67
N ASP A 68 -10.48 -14.29 19.97
CA ASP A 68 -11.01 -14.06 21.31
C ASP A 68 -12.43 -13.49 21.24
N GLN A 69 -13.22 -13.73 22.29
CA GLN A 69 -14.57 -13.23 22.48
C GLN A 69 -14.69 -12.32 23.71
N ARG A 70 -13.69 -12.29 24.61
CA ARG A 70 -13.72 -11.47 25.84
C ARG A 70 -12.36 -10.79 26.05
N PRO A 71 -12.32 -9.52 26.49
CA PRO A 71 -13.44 -8.65 26.84
C PRO A 71 -14.19 -8.08 25.62
N LYS A 72 -13.69 -8.30 24.41
CA LYS A 72 -14.35 -7.94 23.14
C LYS A 72 -14.03 -9.00 22.08
N ARG A 73 -14.90 -9.14 21.07
CA ARG A 73 -14.62 -10.02 19.92
C ARG A 73 -13.40 -9.49 19.17
N ARG A 74 -12.40 -10.34 19.01
CA ARG A 74 -11.18 -10.09 18.24
C ARG A 74 -10.99 -11.18 17.21
N THR A 75 -10.39 -10.80 16.10
CA THR A 75 -10.13 -11.64 14.94
C THR A 75 -8.66 -11.57 14.56
N LEU A 76 -8.15 -12.49 13.76
CA LEU A 76 -6.72 -12.50 13.40
C LEU A 76 -6.26 -11.20 12.71
N ILE A 77 -7.18 -10.45 12.10
CA ILE A 77 -6.85 -9.16 11.50
C ILE A 77 -6.45 -8.10 12.55
N ASP A 78 -6.96 -8.23 13.79
CA ASP A 78 -6.59 -7.35 14.92
C ASP A 78 -5.14 -7.56 15.35
N ASP A 79 -4.56 -8.72 15.00
CA ASP A 79 -3.23 -9.14 15.44
C ASP A 79 -2.14 -8.92 14.37
N ILE A 80 -2.49 -8.29 13.24
CA ILE A 80 -1.52 -7.94 12.20
C ILE A 80 -0.62 -6.81 12.72
N ARG A 81 0.60 -7.18 13.13
CA ARG A 81 1.60 -6.22 13.65
C ARG A 81 2.57 -5.74 12.58
N MET A 82 2.70 -6.49 11.49
CA MET A 82 3.52 -6.13 10.35
C MET A 82 2.85 -6.56 9.06
N ILE A 83 2.84 -5.66 8.08
CA ILE A 83 2.37 -5.94 6.73
C ILE A 83 3.35 -5.33 5.74
N SER A 84 3.71 -6.11 4.73
CA SER A 84 4.60 -5.69 3.66
C SER A 84 4.10 -6.23 2.33
N GLY A 85 4.52 -5.61 1.23
CA GLY A 85 4.28 -6.18 -0.07
C GLY A 85 5.07 -5.54 -1.19
N ALA A 86 5.04 -6.17 -2.36
CA ALA A 86 5.67 -5.69 -3.58
C ALA A 86 4.63 -5.46 -4.69
N SER A 87 4.83 -4.45 -5.55
CA SER A 87 3.96 -4.15 -6.70
C SER A 87 2.47 -4.11 -6.28
N GLY A 88 1.58 -4.92 -6.88
CA GLY A 88 0.15 -4.97 -6.52
C GLY A 88 -0.12 -5.36 -5.07
N GLY A 89 0.68 -6.27 -4.49
CA GLY A 89 0.59 -6.62 -3.07
C GLY A 89 0.94 -5.43 -2.15
N ALA A 90 1.84 -4.55 -2.60
CA ALA A 90 2.17 -3.32 -1.86
C ALA A 90 0.99 -2.34 -1.81
N VAL A 91 0.15 -2.29 -2.85
CA VAL A 91 -1.04 -1.43 -2.88
C VAL A 91 -2.04 -1.88 -1.81
N ALA A 92 -2.34 -3.18 -1.74
CA ALA A 92 -3.23 -3.73 -0.72
C ALA A 92 -2.65 -3.55 0.70
N ALA A 93 -1.34 -3.81 0.88
CA ALA A 93 -0.65 -3.62 2.15
C ALA A 93 -0.70 -2.16 2.64
N ALA A 94 -0.37 -1.22 1.76
CA ALA A 94 -0.40 0.21 2.07
C ALA A 94 -1.82 0.70 2.35
N TYR A 95 -2.81 0.23 1.59
CA TYR A 95 -4.21 0.59 1.82
C TYR A 95 -4.72 0.11 3.17
N PHE A 96 -4.40 -1.14 3.54
CA PHE A 96 -4.71 -1.66 4.87
C PHE A 96 -4.02 -0.86 5.97
N GLY A 97 -2.73 -0.52 5.80
CA GLY A 97 -1.99 0.31 6.76
C GLY A 97 -2.57 1.72 6.91
N TYR A 98 -3.12 2.29 5.83
CA TYR A 98 -3.75 3.62 5.83
C TYR A 98 -5.14 3.62 6.48
N LYS A 99 -6.02 2.70 6.07
CA LYS A 99 -7.42 2.67 6.54
C LYS A 99 -7.60 1.93 7.86
N GLY A 100 -6.66 1.05 8.20
CA GLY A 100 -6.76 0.13 9.32
C GLY A 100 -7.86 -0.92 9.14
N ARG A 101 -8.02 -1.75 10.18
CA ARG A 101 -8.97 -2.87 10.20
C ARG A 101 -10.44 -2.46 9.99
N ASP A 102 -10.83 -1.28 10.43
CA ASP A 102 -12.23 -0.83 10.36
C ASP A 102 -12.57 -0.24 8.97
N GLY A 103 -11.55 0.16 8.20
CA GLY A 103 -11.74 0.94 6.98
C GLY A 103 -11.32 0.26 5.68
N TYR A 104 -10.59 -0.86 5.71
CA TYR A 104 -10.02 -1.46 4.48
C TYR A 104 -11.06 -2.14 3.56
N ARG A 105 -12.31 -2.33 4.04
CA ARG A 105 -13.32 -3.18 3.37
C ARG A 105 -13.77 -2.62 2.02
N ASP A 106 -13.68 -1.32 1.80
CA ASP A 106 -14.00 -0.63 0.54
C ASP A 106 -12.88 -0.72 -0.52
N PHE A 107 -11.80 -1.47 -0.26
CA PHE A 107 -10.68 -1.63 -1.20
C PHE A 107 -11.11 -2.24 -2.53
N ARG A 108 -12.09 -3.15 -2.51
CA ARG A 108 -12.62 -3.75 -3.74
C ARG A 108 -13.19 -2.67 -4.64
N GLU A 109 -14.04 -1.83 -4.10
CA GLU A 109 -14.74 -0.78 -4.82
C GLU A 109 -13.79 0.35 -5.24
N ARG A 110 -12.81 0.70 -4.39
CA ARG A 110 -11.83 1.77 -4.66
C ARG A 110 -10.68 1.37 -5.57
N PHE A 111 -10.34 0.08 -5.68
CA PHE A 111 -9.21 -0.39 -6.48
C PHE A 111 -9.54 -1.55 -7.41
N LEU A 112 -10.03 -2.67 -6.89
CA LEU A 112 -10.11 -3.93 -7.65
C LEU A 112 -11.15 -3.91 -8.78
N THR A 113 -12.26 -3.18 -8.59
CA THR A 113 -13.31 -3.02 -9.61
C THR A 113 -13.14 -1.75 -10.42
N GLN A 114 -12.17 -0.90 -10.06
CA GLN A 114 -11.85 0.25 -10.88
C GLN A 114 -11.09 -0.22 -12.10
N ASN A 115 -11.39 0.37 -13.25
CA ASN A 115 -10.60 0.19 -14.45
C ASN A 115 -9.28 0.97 -14.34
N ALA A 116 -8.53 0.75 -13.26
CA ALA A 116 -7.19 1.28 -13.11
C ALA A 116 -6.38 0.92 -14.36
N GLU A 117 -6.51 -0.31 -14.88
CA GLU A 117 -5.84 -0.75 -16.11
C GLU A 117 -6.25 0.01 -17.39
N ALA A 118 -7.44 0.61 -17.49
CA ALA A 118 -7.83 1.39 -18.67
C ALA A 118 -7.21 2.79 -18.66
N ASP A 119 -7.20 3.45 -17.50
CA ASP A 119 -6.46 4.71 -17.31
C ASP A 119 -4.95 4.48 -17.37
N LEU A 120 -4.49 3.31 -16.92
CA LEU A 120 -3.08 2.94 -16.90
C LEU A 120 -2.60 2.43 -18.25
N ARG A 121 -3.41 1.80 -19.12
CA ARG A 121 -2.98 1.38 -20.47
C ARG A 121 -2.54 2.54 -21.35
N THR A 122 -3.03 3.74 -21.09
CA THR A 122 -2.58 4.96 -21.78
C THR A 122 -1.20 5.43 -21.28
N SER A 123 -0.72 4.96 -20.12
CA SER A 123 0.59 5.30 -19.52
C SER A 123 1.57 4.12 -19.30
N PHE A 124 1.09 2.87 -19.31
CA PHE A 124 1.87 1.65 -19.10
C PHE A 124 2.35 1.12 -20.44
N SER A 125 3.54 1.53 -20.83
CA SER A 125 4.40 0.61 -21.55
C SER A 125 4.94 -0.41 -20.53
N PRO A 126 4.71 -1.74 -20.68
CA PRO A 126 5.30 -2.77 -19.82
C PRO A 126 6.83 -2.65 -19.71
N VAL A 127 7.46 -2.07 -20.73
CA VAL A 127 8.88 -1.73 -20.77
C VAL A 127 9.23 -0.66 -19.74
N ASN A 128 8.37 0.35 -19.53
CA ASN A 128 8.59 1.42 -18.55
C ASN A 128 8.45 0.90 -17.10
N PHE A 129 7.58 -0.08 -16.84
CA PHE A 129 7.45 -0.68 -15.52
C PHE A 129 8.66 -1.54 -15.15
N ILE A 130 9.15 -2.37 -16.08
CA ILE A 130 10.40 -3.12 -15.90
C ILE A 130 11.57 -2.14 -15.73
N ARG A 131 11.64 -1.09 -16.55
CA ARG A 131 12.69 -0.07 -16.47
C ARG A 131 12.59 0.75 -15.17
N ALA A 132 11.40 1.01 -14.63
CA ALA A 132 11.19 1.67 -13.33
C ALA A 132 11.61 0.78 -12.15
N TYR A 133 11.35 -0.52 -12.22
CA TYR A 133 11.86 -1.49 -11.24
C TYR A 133 13.40 -1.52 -11.21
N TYR A 134 14.05 -1.34 -12.36
CA TYR A 134 15.51 -1.20 -12.49
C TYR A 134 16.02 0.26 -12.35
N GLY A 135 15.20 1.19 -11.85
CA GLY A 135 15.61 2.55 -11.50
C GLY A 135 15.66 3.58 -12.63
N GLY A 136 14.99 3.34 -13.76
CA GLY A 136 15.15 4.12 -14.99
C GLY A 136 13.95 4.95 -15.47
N VAL A 137 12.83 5.03 -14.75
CA VAL A 137 11.72 5.93 -15.13
C VAL A 137 11.07 6.50 -13.87
N ASN A 138 11.34 7.77 -13.57
CA ASN A 138 10.75 8.50 -12.45
C ASN A 138 9.36 9.02 -12.84
N ASP A 139 8.45 8.15 -13.28
CA ASP A 139 7.11 8.58 -13.67
C ASP A 139 6.23 8.76 -12.43
N ARG A 140 6.33 9.96 -11.83
CA ARG A 140 5.44 10.43 -10.75
C ARG A 140 4.05 10.82 -11.27
N SER A 141 3.76 10.70 -12.58
CA SER A 141 2.63 11.43 -13.18
C SER A 141 1.31 10.64 -13.21
N GLY A 142 1.32 9.36 -13.58
CA GLY A 142 0.07 8.60 -13.76
C GLY A 142 -0.39 7.85 -12.52
N PHE A 143 0.25 6.70 -12.28
CA PHE A 143 -0.25 5.72 -11.30
C PHE A 143 -0.17 6.22 -9.86
N ALA A 144 0.95 6.83 -9.45
CA ALA A 144 1.11 7.34 -8.09
C ALA A 144 0.06 8.42 -7.78
N ARG A 145 -0.24 9.30 -8.74
CA ARG A 145 -1.29 10.32 -8.62
C ARG A 145 -2.68 9.70 -8.57
N TRP A 146 -2.95 8.71 -9.43
CA TRP A 146 -4.21 7.96 -9.41
C TRP A 146 -4.43 7.28 -8.06
N LEU A 147 -3.41 6.60 -7.52
CA LEU A 147 -3.46 5.98 -6.19
C LEU A 147 -3.73 7.04 -5.11
N ASN A 148 -3.01 8.17 -5.15
CA ASN A 148 -3.21 9.24 -4.18
C ASN A 148 -4.65 9.80 -4.21
N HIS A 149 -5.23 9.93 -5.40
CA HIS A 149 -6.58 10.47 -5.58
C HIS A 149 -7.69 9.48 -5.23
N HIS A 150 -7.54 8.20 -5.58
CA HIS A 150 -8.61 7.20 -5.45
C HIS A 150 -8.53 6.35 -4.17
N LEU A 151 -7.32 6.18 -3.62
CA LEU A 151 -7.08 5.30 -2.47
C LEU A 151 -6.66 6.07 -1.23
N PHE A 152 -5.72 7.00 -1.35
CA PHE A 152 -5.09 7.62 -0.18
C PHE A 152 -5.62 9.01 0.17
N ASP A 153 -6.52 9.57 -0.64
CA ASP A 153 -7.19 10.85 -0.38
C ASP A 153 -6.21 12.00 -0.04
N GLY A 154 -5.00 12.00 -0.62
CA GLY A 154 -3.96 12.99 -0.32
C GLY A 154 -3.27 12.85 1.04
N ALA A 155 -3.48 11.76 1.76
CA ALA A 155 -2.93 11.57 3.09
C ALA A 155 -1.39 11.52 3.10
N THR A 156 -0.80 12.21 4.08
CA THR A 156 0.64 12.21 4.33
C THR A 156 0.95 11.67 5.72
N PHE A 157 2.15 11.12 5.92
CA PHE A 157 2.62 10.79 7.26
C PHE A 157 2.73 12.05 8.12
N LYS A 158 2.42 11.94 9.41
CA LYS A 158 2.75 12.99 10.38
C LYS A 158 4.27 13.05 10.53
N ALA A 159 4.83 14.25 10.42
CA ALA A 159 6.25 14.53 10.64
C ALA A 159 6.61 14.44 12.13
#